data_AF-K5WKA2-F1
#
_entry.id   AF-K5WKA2-F1
#
_cell.length_a   1.000
_cell.length_b   1.000
_cell.length_c   1.000
_cell.angle_alpha   90.00
_cell.angle_beta   90.00
_cell.angle_gamma   90.00
#
_symmetry.space_group_name_H-M   'P 1'
#
loop_
_entity.id
_entity.type
_entity.pdbx_description
1 polymer ?
#
loop_
_entity_poly.entity_id
_entity_poly.type
_entity_poly.pdbx_seq_one_letter_code
_entity_poly.pdbx_strand_id
1 'polypeptide(L)'
;WLWPIRGILYAVTRPRVIMSVRGTLLKSLGSSAVLFSILAFFTYLPQAAFLSLFTGPLGPILALFLLGAESIFLLTFLAKPLFLEPALQQVFDQTLIDNGQRQLVQQGKTKFSVTSESRNALLRPLQALSRDGIVRYLLTLPLNAIPVLGTVLFLAINGHRAGPSWHARYFQLKGFDSATRKSFIEKHRPEYTAFGVAALLFNFIPVVGLVFTFTNTVGAALWAANVE
;
A
#
# COMPACT_ATOMS: atom_id res chain seq x y z
N TRP A 1 -7.92 -18.52 0.58
CA TRP A 1 -8.55 -17.52 -0.32
C TRP A 1 -8.97 -16.26 0.42
N LEU A 2 -9.88 -16.29 1.41
CA LEU A 2 -10.32 -15.09 2.16
C LEU A 2 -9.35 -14.65 3.28
N TRP A 3 -8.07 -14.52 2.94
CA TRP A 3 -7.02 -14.14 3.89
C TRP A 3 -7.15 -12.71 4.45
N PRO A 4 -7.61 -11.70 3.69
CA PRO A 4 -7.89 -10.37 4.25
C PRO A 4 -8.88 -10.39 5.42
N ILE A 5 -9.96 -11.18 5.30
CA ILE A 5 -10.97 -11.35 6.37
C ILE A 5 -10.35 -12.09 7.57
N ARG A 6 -9.58 -13.16 7.32
CA ARG A 6 -8.86 -13.88 8.38
C ARG A 6 -7.89 -12.97 9.13
N GLY A 7 -7.24 -12.04 8.43
CA GLY A 7 -6.36 -11.03 9.03
C GLY A 7 -7.11 -10.12 10.02
N ILE A 8 -8.31 -9.67 9.65
CA ILE A 8 -9.19 -8.89 10.55
C ILE A 8 -9.59 -9.73 11.76
N LEU A 9 -10.09 -10.95 11.55
CA LEU A 9 -10.51 -11.84 12.64
C LEU A 9 -9.34 -12.18 13.58
N TYR A 10 -8.16 -12.44 13.04
CA TYR A 10 -6.96 -12.71 13.83
C TYR A 10 -6.52 -11.49 14.64
N ALA A 11 -6.56 -10.31 14.05
CA ALA A 11 -6.28 -9.05 14.73
C ALA A 11 -7.25 -8.78 15.90
N VAL A 12 -8.53 -9.07 15.72
CA VAL A 12 -9.56 -8.89 16.77
C VAL A 12 -9.42 -9.93 17.88
N THR A 13 -9.20 -11.20 17.52
CA THR A 13 -9.09 -12.31 18.49
C THR A 13 -7.75 -12.34 19.22
N ARG A 14 -6.69 -11.80 18.62
CA ARG A 14 -5.35 -11.66 19.23
C ARG A 14 -4.87 -10.21 19.17
N PRO A 15 -5.43 -9.32 20.01
CA PRO A 15 -5.06 -7.90 20.02
C PRO A 15 -3.56 -7.69 20.25
N ARG A 16 -2.88 -8.64 20.91
CA ARG A 16 -1.43 -8.59 21.19
C ARG A 16 -0.58 -8.34 19.94
N VAL A 17 -0.97 -8.87 18.77
CA VAL A 17 -0.21 -8.71 17.53
C VAL A 17 -0.20 -7.26 17.08
N ILE A 18 -1.37 -6.61 17.00
CA ILE A 18 -1.49 -5.19 16.65
C ILE A 18 -0.99 -4.30 17.81
N MET A 19 -1.24 -4.69 19.06
CA MET A 19 -0.81 -3.93 20.23
C MET A 19 0.72 -3.89 20.35
N SER A 20 1.42 -4.95 19.91
CA SER A 20 2.88 -5.00 19.89
C SER A 20 3.50 -3.94 18.97
N VAL A 21 2.77 -3.51 17.94
CA VAL A 21 3.22 -2.50 16.98
C VAL A 21 2.51 -1.15 17.14
N ARG A 22 1.70 -0.96 18.19
CA ARG A 22 0.99 0.30 18.47
C ARG A 22 1.92 1.51 18.50
N GLY A 23 3.13 1.33 19.03
CA GLY A 23 4.13 2.39 19.11
C GLY A 23 4.62 2.80 17.73
N THR A 24 4.89 1.84 16.86
CA THR A 24 5.32 2.08 15.48
C THR A 24 4.17 2.66 14.64
N LEU A 25 2.95 2.17 14.85
CA LEU A 25 1.71 2.70 14.30
C LEU A 25 1.50 4.17 14.63
N LEU A 26 1.50 4.52 15.92
CA LEU A 26 1.31 5.89 16.41
C LEU A 26 2.43 6.80 15.91
N LYS A 27 3.68 6.33 15.91
CA LYS A 27 4.81 7.07 15.34
C LYS A 27 4.61 7.33 13.85
N SER A 28 4.18 6.34 13.08
CA SER A 28 3.95 6.48 11.63
C SER A 28 2.79 7.40 11.30
N LEU A 29 1.71 7.33 12.06
CA LEU A 29 0.56 8.22 11.93
C LEU A 29 0.94 9.65 12.30
N GLY A 30 1.59 9.82 13.45
CA GLY A 30 2.06 11.11 13.94
C GLY A 30 3.04 11.76 12.98
N SER A 31 4.02 11.01 12.46
CA SER A 31 4.99 11.56 11.49
C SER A 31 4.33 11.94 10.17
N SER A 32 3.39 11.14 9.67
CA SER A 32 2.63 11.45 8.45
C SER A 32 1.78 12.71 8.63
N ALA A 33 1.13 12.85 9.79
CA ALA A 33 0.34 14.04 10.13
C ALA A 33 1.22 15.28 10.25
N VAL A 34 2.37 15.20 10.92
CA VAL A 34 3.33 16.31 11.04
C VAL A 34 3.83 16.75 9.66
N LEU A 35 4.22 15.82 8.79
CA LEU A 35 4.67 16.15 7.45
C LEU A 35 3.57 16.83 6.61
N PHE A 36 2.33 16.33 6.72
CA PHE A 36 1.19 16.97 6.07
C PHE A 36 0.92 18.37 6.62
N SER A 37 0.96 18.57 7.93
CA SER A 37 0.78 19.88 8.55
C SER A 37 1.85 20.87 8.13
N ILE A 38 3.11 20.44 8.05
CA ILE A 38 4.21 21.28 7.55
C ILE A 38 3.94 21.66 6.09
N LEU A 39 3.62 20.69 5.23
CA LEU A 39 3.29 20.95 3.82
C LEU A 39 2.15 21.97 3.72
N ALA A 40 1.01 21.69 4.35
CA ALA A 40 -0.16 22.56 4.32
C ALA A 40 0.12 23.97 4.84
N PHE A 41 0.90 24.10 5.93
CA PHE A 41 1.27 25.40 6.48
C PHE A 41 2.08 26.25 5.49
N PHE A 42 3.04 25.64 4.80
CA PHE A 42 3.91 26.36 3.88
C PHE A 42 3.32 26.54 2.48
N THR A 43 2.49 25.62 2.00
CA THR A 43 2.02 25.64 0.61
C THR A 43 0.63 26.23 0.47
N TYR A 44 -0.30 25.96 1.38
CA TYR A 44 -1.70 26.34 1.19
C TYR A 44 -1.91 27.84 1.06
N LEU A 45 -1.39 28.64 2.00
CA LEU A 45 -1.66 30.07 2.03
C LEU A 45 -1.03 30.81 0.83
N PRO A 46 0.25 30.56 0.47
CA PRO A 46 0.85 31.15 -0.72
C PRO A 46 0.18 30.68 -2.02
N GLN A 47 -0.17 29.40 -2.14
CA GLN A 47 -0.85 28.88 -3.34
C GLN A 47 -2.26 29.43 -3.49
N ALA A 48 -3.03 29.51 -2.40
CA ALA A 48 -4.36 30.08 -2.40
C ALA A 48 -4.31 31.56 -2.80
N ALA A 49 -3.37 32.34 -2.27
CA ALA A 49 -3.17 33.73 -2.64
C ALA A 49 -2.80 33.87 -4.12
N PHE A 50 -1.81 33.11 -4.60
CA PHE A 50 -1.37 33.14 -5.99
C PHE A 50 -2.48 32.75 -6.96
N LEU A 51 -3.18 31.63 -6.72
CA LEU A 51 -4.27 31.18 -7.57
C LEU A 51 -5.46 32.15 -7.57
N SER A 52 -5.71 32.82 -6.45
CA SER A 52 -6.77 33.84 -6.36
C SER A 52 -6.50 35.05 -7.25
N LEU A 53 -5.23 35.36 -7.55
CA LEU A 53 -4.89 36.43 -8.50
C LEU A 53 -5.39 36.14 -9.92
N PHE A 54 -5.42 34.87 -10.34
CA PHE A 54 -5.80 34.48 -11.70
C PHE A 54 -7.25 33.99 -11.81
N THR A 55 -7.76 33.34 -10.77
CA THR A 55 -9.05 32.65 -10.78
C THR A 55 -10.08 33.26 -9.81
N GLY A 56 -9.69 34.32 -9.09
CA GLY A 56 -10.55 35.02 -8.14
C GLY A 56 -10.97 34.13 -6.97
N PRO A 57 -12.25 34.09 -6.59
CA PRO A 57 -12.73 33.36 -5.40
C PRO A 57 -12.59 31.84 -5.50
N LEU A 58 -12.31 31.29 -6.70
CA LEU A 58 -12.04 29.86 -6.89
C LEU A 58 -10.61 29.48 -6.46
N GLY A 59 -9.69 30.45 -6.32
CA GLY A 59 -8.28 30.21 -6.01
C GLY A 59 -8.03 29.33 -4.78
N PRO A 60 -8.68 29.57 -3.62
CA PRO A 60 -8.51 28.75 -2.43
C PRO A 60 -9.05 27.32 -2.60
N ILE A 61 -10.11 27.14 -3.41
CA ILE A 61 -10.68 25.81 -3.70
C ILE A 61 -9.70 25.01 -4.56
N LEU A 62 -9.15 25.63 -5.61
CA LEU A 62 -8.13 25.00 -6.46
C LEU A 62 -6.86 24.67 -5.66
N ALA A 63 -6.46 25.54 -4.73
CA ALA A 63 -5.34 25.28 -3.82
C ALA A 63 -5.58 24.05 -2.93
N LEU A 64 -6.81 23.80 -2.47
CA LEU A 64 -7.13 22.57 -1.71
C LEU A 64 -6.94 21.30 -2.55
N PHE A 65 -7.35 21.31 -3.83
CA PHE A 65 -7.12 20.17 -4.72
C PHE A 65 -5.63 19.95 -4.97
N LEU A 66 -4.87 21.02 -5.16
CA LEU A 66 -3.42 20.95 -5.36
C LEU A 66 -2.70 20.41 -4.13
N LEU A 67 -3.03 20.95 -2.94
CA LEU A 67 -2.55 20.44 -1.66
C LEU A 67 -2.90 18.96 -1.47
N GLY A 68 -4.10 18.54 -1.89
CA GLY A 68 -4.50 17.14 -1.91
C GLY A 68 -3.56 16.28 -2.76
N ALA A 69 -3.27 16.71 -4.00
CA ALA A 69 -2.35 15.99 -4.88
C ALA A 69 -0.92 15.93 -4.33
N GLU A 70 -0.41 17.04 -3.79
CA GLU A 70 0.91 17.12 -3.13
C GLU A 70 0.98 16.21 -1.90
N SER A 71 -0.10 16.14 -1.12
CA SER A 71 -0.17 15.27 0.06
C SER A 71 -0.09 13.79 -0.31
N ILE A 72 -0.74 13.37 -1.41
CA ILE A 72 -0.65 11.99 -1.90
C ILE A 72 0.79 11.66 -2.31
N PHE A 73 1.46 12.60 -2.99
CA PHE A 73 2.86 12.45 -3.36
C PHE A 73 3.74 12.31 -2.11
N LEU A 74 3.61 13.23 -1.16
CA LEU A 74 4.38 13.20 0.09
C LEU A 74 4.13 11.93 0.91
N LEU A 75 2.87 11.50 1.04
CA LEU A 75 2.53 10.28 1.77
C LEU A 75 3.09 9.03 1.07
N THR A 76 3.01 8.96 -0.25
CA THR A 76 3.42 7.77 -1.02
C THR A 76 4.94 7.64 -1.12
N PHE A 77 5.64 8.73 -1.38
CA PHE A 77 7.07 8.71 -1.68
C PHE A 77 7.96 8.97 -0.47
N LEU A 78 7.44 9.65 0.56
CA LEU A 78 8.23 9.99 1.75
C LEU A 78 7.69 9.28 2.99
N ALA A 79 6.42 9.50 3.34
CA ALA A 79 5.92 9.02 4.63
C ALA A 79 5.81 7.48 4.68
N LYS A 80 5.29 6.87 3.61
CA LYS A 80 5.06 5.43 3.55
C LYS A 80 6.36 4.61 3.66
N PRO A 81 7.41 4.86 2.86
CA PRO A 81 8.65 4.09 2.96
C PRO A 81 9.38 4.31 4.30
N LEU A 82 9.36 5.54 4.83
CA LEU A 82 10.11 5.87 6.05
C LEU A 82 9.43 5.39 7.33
N PHE A 83 8.10 5.44 7.38
CA PHE A 83 7.38 5.22 8.65
C PHE A 83 6.40 4.05 8.59
N LEU A 84 5.69 3.87 7.47
CA LEU A 84 4.63 2.87 7.38
C LEU A 84 5.17 1.48 7.03
N GLU A 85 6.06 1.37 6.04
CA GLU A 85 6.62 0.09 5.61
C GLU A 85 7.37 -0.66 6.72
N PRO A 86 8.23 -0.02 7.54
CA PRO A 86 8.85 -0.70 8.69
C PRO A 86 7.82 -1.24 9.69
N ALA A 87 6.74 -0.49 9.93
CA ALA A 87 5.66 -0.92 10.82
C ALA A 87 4.92 -2.15 10.25
N LEU A 88 4.60 -2.13 8.96
CA LEU A 88 3.94 -3.25 8.28
C LEU A 88 4.84 -4.49 8.25
N GLN A 89 6.13 -4.34 7.97
CA GLN A 89 7.08 -5.46 8.03
C GLN A 89 7.18 -6.05 9.44
N GLN A 90 7.20 -5.21 10.47
CA GLN A 90 7.21 -5.66 11.86
C GLN A 90 5.96 -6.48 12.21
N VAL A 91 4.78 -6.02 11.78
CA VAL A 91 3.51 -6.76 11.96
C VAL A 91 3.56 -8.10 11.24
N PHE A 92 4.05 -8.11 10.00
CA PHE A 92 4.16 -9.31 9.18
C PHE A 92 5.06 -10.35 9.85
N ASP A 93 6.25 -9.93 10.27
CA ASP A 93 7.24 -10.79 10.93
C ASP A 93 6.70 -11.33 12.27
N GLN A 94 6.05 -10.49 13.08
CA GLN A 94 5.48 -10.92 14.35
C GLN A 94 4.35 -11.93 14.14
N THR A 95 3.50 -11.71 13.14
CA THR A 95 2.44 -12.64 12.78
C THR A 95 3.01 -13.99 12.33
N LEU A 96 4.09 -14.00 11.55
CA LEU A 96 4.80 -15.23 11.20
C LEU A 96 5.33 -15.97 12.44
N ILE A 97 5.98 -15.24 13.35
CA ILE A 97 6.52 -15.82 14.60
C ILE A 97 5.41 -16.45 15.44
N ASP A 98 4.26 -15.77 15.58
CA ASP A 98 3.11 -16.25 16.36
C ASP A 98 2.42 -17.46 15.71
N ASN A 99 2.70 -17.75 14.44
CA ASN A 99 2.23 -18.92 13.71
C ASN A 99 3.36 -19.93 13.43
N GLY A 100 4.40 -19.96 14.26
CA GLY A 100 5.44 -21.00 14.23
C GLY A 100 6.61 -20.74 13.28
N GLN A 101 6.57 -19.68 12.46
CA GLN A 101 7.56 -19.40 11.43
C GLN A 101 8.73 -18.54 11.93
N ARG A 102 9.16 -18.74 13.19
CA ARG A 102 10.25 -17.96 13.80
C ARG A 102 11.58 -18.15 13.07
N GLN A 103 11.88 -19.39 12.65
CA GLN A 103 13.14 -19.68 11.94
C GLN A 103 13.21 -18.98 10.59
N LEU A 104 12.11 -18.94 9.84
CA LEU A 104 12.01 -18.22 8.56
C LEU A 104 12.35 -16.73 8.74
N VAL A 105 11.76 -16.09 9.75
CA VAL A 105 12.02 -14.66 10.03
C VAL A 105 13.48 -14.43 10.43
N GLN A 106 14.04 -15.27 11.29
CA GLN A 106 15.44 -15.14 11.72
C GLN A 106 16.42 -15.32 10.56
N GLN A 107 16.24 -16.36 9.73
CA GLN A 107 17.10 -16.62 8.58
C GLN A 107 16.96 -15.54 7.50
N GLY A 108 15.73 -15.08 7.23
CA GLY A 108 15.47 -14.04 6.23
C GLY A 108 16.08 -12.69 6.62
N LYS A 109 16.02 -12.33 7.90
CA LYS A 109 16.62 -11.08 8.42
C LYS A 109 18.15 -11.11 8.38
N THR A 110 18.80 -12.24 8.66
CA THR A 110 20.27 -12.31 8.64
C THR A 110 20.84 -12.36 7.22
N LYS A 111 20.13 -12.98 6.28
CA LYS A 111 20.63 -13.19 4.91
C LYS A 111 20.27 -12.07 3.92
N PHE A 112 19.13 -11.40 4.10
CA PHE A 112 18.55 -10.52 3.05
C PHE A 112 18.13 -9.13 3.56
N SER A 113 18.73 -8.63 4.67
CA SER A 113 18.38 -7.32 5.25
C SER A 113 18.69 -6.10 4.38
N VAL A 114 19.40 -6.26 3.26
CA VAL A 114 19.87 -5.12 2.44
C VAL A 114 19.68 -5.41 0.96
N THR A 115 18.46 -5.24 0.45
CA THR A 115 18.24 -5.20 -1.01
C THR A 115 17.27 -4.07 -1.36
N SER A 116 17.85 -2.90 -1.63
CA SER A 116 17.78 -2.15 -2.90
C SER A 116 16.48 -2.10 -3.73
N GLU A 117 15.28 -2.30 -3.19
CA GLU A 117 14.03 -2.06 -3.95
C GLU A 117 13.57 -0.58 -3.92
N SER A 118 14.12 0.25 -3.03
CA SER A 118 13.73 1.67 -2.87
C SER A 118 14.05 2.55 -4.10
N ARG A 119 15.14 2.25 -4.83
CA ARG A 119 15.61 3.10 -5.94
C ARG A 119 14.72 3.01 -7.21
N ASN A 120 14.05 1.88 -7.42
CA ASN A 120 13.16 1.67 -8.57
C ASN A 120 11.71 2.14 -8.30
N ALA A 121 11.31 2.31 -7.04
CA ALA A 121 9.99 2.83 -6.68
C ALA A 121 9.81 4.31 -7.07
N LEU A 122 10.91 5.09 -7.04
CA LEU A 122 10.94 6.50 -7.42
C LEU A 122 10.75 6.73 -8.93
N LEU A 123 11.07 5.74 -9.77
CA LEU A 123 11.00 5.86 -11.24
C LEU A 123 9.68 5.37 -11.84
N ARG A 124 8.89 4.59 -11.09
CA ARG A 124 7.57 4.09 -11.51
C ARG A 124 6.55 5.16 -11.90
N PRO A 125 6.40 6.29 -11.20
CA PRO A 125 5.47 7.34 -11.62
C PRO A 125 5.87 7.99 -12.95
N LEU A 126 7.18 8.10 -13.24
CA LEU A 126 7.67 8.64 -14.51
C LEU A 126 7.36 7.71 -15.70
N GLN A 127 7.29 6.40 -15.46
CA GLN A 127 6.90 5.41 -16.47
C GLN A 127 5.40 5.46 -16.79
N ALA A 128 4.55 5.86 -15.85
CA ALA A 128 3.12 6.05 -16.10
C ALA A 128 2.84 7.23 -17.06
N LEU A 129 3.77 8.18 -17.15
CA LEU A 129 3.73 9.32 -18.08
C LEU A 129 4.34 9.01 -19.47
N SER A 130 4.86 7.79 -19.67
CA SER A 130 5.40 7.37 -20.98
C SER A 130 4.29 7.23 -22.03
N ARG A 131 4.66 7.21 -23.32
CA ARG A 131 3.70 7.00 -24.43
C ARG A 131 2.81 5.78 -24.21
N ASP A 132 3.37 4.67 -23.74
CA ASP A 132 2.62 3.44 -23.46
C ASP A 132 1.64 3.61 -22.29
N GLY A 133 2.01 4.40 -21.27
CA GLY A 133 1.14 4.76 -20.16
C GLY A 133 -0.05 5.60 -20.61
N ILE A 134 0.18 6.60 -21.48
CA ILE A 134 -0.85 7.46 -22.05
C ILE A 134 -1.79 6.68 -22.96
N VAL A 135 -1.26 5.85 -23.86
CA VAL A 135 -2.08 5.00 -24.76
C VAL A 135 -2.94 4.04 -23.94
N ARG A 136 -2.37 3.41 -22.90
CA ARG A 136 -3.14 2.54 -22.01
C ARG A 136 -4.24 3.29 -21.27
N TYR A 137 -3.96 4.51 -20.81
CA TYR A 137 -4.94 5.37 -20.16
C TYR A 137 -6.11 5.71 -21.11
N LEU A 138 -5.80 6.13 -22.34
CA LEU A 138 -6.79 6.41 -23.39
C LEU A 138 -7.63 5.18 -23.76
N LEU A 139 -7.03 3.98 -23.81
CA LEU A 139 -7.77 2.73 -24.04
C LEU A 139 -8.68 2.35 -22.87
N THR A 140 -8.35 2.76 -21.64
CA THR A 140 -9.19 2.50 -20.45
C THR A 140 -10.27 3.55 -20.18
N LEU A 141 -10.25 4.68 -20.90
CA LEU A 141 -11.24 5.76 -20.75
C LEU A 141 -12.68 5.31 -21.09
N PRO A 142 -12.93 4.60 -22.22
CA PRO A 142 -14.27 4.09 -22.55
C PRO A 142 -14.83 3.08 -21.54
N LEU A 143 -13.95 2.40 -20.79
CA LEU A 143 -14.32 1.44 -19.75
C LEU A 143 -15.05 2.10 -18.57
N ASN A 144 -14.81 3.40 -18.32
CA ASN A 144 -15.48 4.15 -17.24
C ASN A 144 -16.92 4.55 -17.61
N ALA A 145 -17.34 4.41 -18.87
CA ALA A 145 -18.66 4.82 -19.34
C ALA A 145 -19.78 3.78 -19.07
N ILE A 146 -19.43 2.60 -18.52
CA ILE A 146 -20.42 1.57 -18.16
C ILE A 146 -20.48 1.47 -16.63
N PRO A 147 -21.52 2.04 -15.99
CA PRO A 147 -21.73 1.91 -14.56
C PRO A 147 -21.76 0.42 -14.16
N VAL A 148 -21.21 0.10 -12.99
CA VAL A 148 -21.07 -1.27 -12.45
C VAL A 148 -20.00 -2.14 -13.13
N LEU A 149 -20.01 -2.31 -14.45
CA LEU A 149 -18.99 -3.10 -15.16
C LEU A 149 -17.59 -2.47 -15.05
N GLY A 150 -17.51 -1.14 -15.13
CA GLY A 150 -16.26 -0.41 -14.92
C GLY A 150 -15.66 -0.68 -13.54
N THR A 151 -16.47 -0.69 -12.48
CA THR A 151 -16.02 -0.94 -11.10
C THR A 151 -15.52 -2.37 -10.91
N VAL A 152 -16.24 -3.35 -11.45
CA VAL A 152 -15.84 -4.77 -11.36
C VAL A 152 -14.51 -5.00 -12.08
N LEU A 153 -14.37 -4.46 -13.29
CA LEU A 153 -13.15 -4.59 -14.08
C LEU A 153 -11.98 -3.81 -13.47
N PHE A 154 -12.26 -2.63 -12.91
CA PHE A 154 -11.29 -1.86 -12.13
C PHE A 154 -10.77 -2.68 -10.94
N LEU A 155 -11.67 -3.27 -10.14
CA LEU A 155 -11.29 -4.09 -8.99
C LEU A 155 -10.48 -5.31 -9.41
N ALA A 156 -10.90 -6.02 -10.47
CA ALA A 156 -10.20 -7.19 -10.97
C ALA A 156 -8.78 -6.85 -11.46
N ILE A 157 -8.63 -5.82 -12.30
CA ILE A 157 -7.33 -5.41 -12.85
C ILE A 157 -6.40 -4.90 -11.75
N ASN A 158 -6.89 -4.02 -10.88
CA ASN A 158 -6.07 -3.46 -9.80
C ASN A 158 -5.77 -4.49 -8.73
N GLY A 159 -6.72 -5.38 -8.40
CA GLY A 159 -6.52 -6.48 -7.48
C GLY A 159 -5.49 -7.47 -7.99
N HIS A 160 -5.55 -7.84 -9.27
CA HIS A 160 -4.57 -8.70 -9.92
C HIS A 160 -3.14 -8.13 -9.86
N ARG A 161 -3.00 -6.81 -10.03
CA ARG A 161 -1.71 -6.11 -9.96
C ARG A 161 -1.20 -5.92 -8.54
N ALA A 162 -2.08 -5.52 -7.62
CA ALA A 162 -1.72 -5.19 -6.25
C ALA A 162 -1.54 -6.42 -5.36
N GLY A 163 -2.26 -7.51 -5.63
CA GLY A 163 -2.25 -8.75 -4.85
C GLY A 163 -0.85 -9.24 -4.46
N PRO A 164 0.07 -9.45 -5.41
CA PRO A 164 1.42 -9.93 -5.11
C PRO A 164 2.26 -9.01 -4.22
N SER A 165 1.93 -7.72 -4.13
CA SER A 165 2.68 -6.78 -3.29
C SER A 165 2.50 -7.06 -1.79
N TRP A 166 1.39 -7.69 -1.39
CA TRP A 166 1.14 -8.06 0.00
C TRP A 166 2.07 -9.17 0.52
N HIS A 167 2.68 -9.95 -0.37
CA HIS A 167 3.71 -10.95 -0.04
C HIS A 167 5.14 -10.46 -0.28
N ALA A 168 5.35 -9.17 -0.57
CA ALA A 168 6.71 -8.63 -0.78
C ALA A 168 7.66 -8.98 0.38
N ARG A 169 7.20 -8.85 1.63
CA ARG A 169 7.99 -9.22 2.80
C ARG A 169 8.30 -10.71 2.87
N TYR A 170 7.33 -11.58 2.56
CA TYR A 170 7.56 -13.02 2.51
C TYR A 170 8.61 -13.41 1.48
N PHE A 171 8.51 -12.87 0.26
CA PHE A 171 9.51 -13.09 -0.80
C PHE A 171 10.90 -12.61 -0.39
N GLN A 172 10.97 -11.47 0.31
CA GLN A 172 12.22 -10.96 0.86
C GLN A 172 12.80 -11.91 1.90
N LEU A 173 11.99 -12.41 2.85
CA LEU A 173 12.44 -13.34 3.88
C LEU A 173 12.91 -14.68 3.30
N LYS A 174 12.27 -15.17 2.23
CA LYS A 174 12.69 -16.38 1.50
C LYS A 174 13.90 -16.16 0.59
N GLY A 175 14.27 -14.90 0.33
CA GLY A 175 15.33 -14.57 -0.63
C GLY A 175 14.98 -14.96 -2.07
N PHE A 176 13.70 -14.87 -2.45
CA PHE A 176 13.29 -15.19 -3.81
C PHE A 176 13.91 -14.20 -4.80
N ASP A 177 14.54 -14.74 -5.83
CA ASP A 177 14.94 -13.97 -7.00
C ASP A 177 13.72 -13.64 -7.89
N SER A 178 13.92 -12.76 -8.87
CA SER A 178 12.84 -12.30 -9.75
C SER A 178 12.16 -13.44 -10.50
N ALA A 179 12.89 -14.48 -10.92
CA ALA A 179 12.33 -15.61 -11.65
C ALA A 179 11.49 -16.52 -10.75
N THR A 180 12.00 -16.89 -9.57
CA THR A 180 11.26 -17.72 -8.60
C THR A 180 10.04 -16.98 -8.08
N ARG A 181 10.16 -15.68 -7.78
CA ARG A 181 9.03 -14.83 -7.39
C ARG A 181 7.95 -14.83 -8.47
N LYS A 182 8.31 -14.65 -9.74
CA LYS A 182 7.33 -14.65 -10.84
C LYS A 182 6.64 -16.00 -10.96
N SER A 183 7.38 -17.10 -10.94
CA SER A 183 6.82 -18.46 -11.00
C SER A 183 5.86 -18.73 -9.84
N PHE A 184 6.25 -18.35 -8.61
CA PHE A 184 5.40 -18.48 -7.43
C PHE A 184 4.10 -17.66 -7.56
N ILE A 185 4.20 -16.43 -8.06
CA ILE A 185 3.04 -15.55 -8.28
C ILE A 185 2.10 -16.16 -9.31
N GLU A 186 2.62 -16.62 -10.46
CA GLU A 186 1.84 -17.21 -11.54
C GLU A 186 1.09 -18.46 -11.07
N LYS A 187 1.72 -19.30 -10.24
CA LYS A 187 1.07 -20.49 -9.66
C LYS A 187 -0.10 -20.17 -8.73
N HIS A 188 -0.08 -19.02 -8.06
CA HIS A 188 -1.11 -18.59 -7.09
C HIS A 188 -1.88 -17.35 -7.54
N ARG A 189 -1.99 -17.15 -8.87
CA ARG A 189 -2.57 -15.92 -9.43
C ARG A 189 -4.02 -15.67 -9.01
N PRO A 190 -4.90 -16.67 -9.03
CA PRO A 190 -6.27 -16.48 -8.59
C PRO A 190 -6.34 -16.03 -7.12
N GLU A 191 -5.50 -16.59 -6.25
CA GLU A 191 -5.41 -16.25 -4.82
C GLU A 191 -4.95 -14.81 -4.63
N TYR A 192 -3.88 -14.41 -5.34
CA TYR A 192 -3.38 -13.04 -5.29
C TYR A 192 -4.41 -12.04 -5.80
N THR A 193 -5.11 -12.38 -6.88
CA THR A 193 -6.13 -11.49 -7.45
C THR A 193 -7.29 -11.31 -6.47
N ALA A 194 -7.79 -12.40 -5.88
CA ALA A 194 -8.85 -12.35 -4.86
C ALA A 194 -8.40 -11.56 -3.61
N PHE A 195 -7.16 -11.79 -3.15
CA PHE A 195 -6.58 -11.04 -2.04
C PHE A 195 -6.54 -9.54 -2.35
N GLY A 196 -6.01 -9.17 -3.52
CA GLY A 196 -5.89 -7.78 -3.95
C GLY A 196 -7.25 -7.10 -4.08
N VAL A 197 -8.25 -7.76 -4.65
CA VAL A 197 -9.63 -7.24 -4.75
C VAL A 197 -10.20 -6.96 -3.36
N ALA A 198 -10.14 -7.92 -2.44
CA ALA A 198 -10.67 -7.76 -1.09
C ALA A 198 -9.92 -6.66 -0.31
N ALA A 199 -8.60 -6.60 -0.44
CA ALA A 199 -7.79 -5.55 0.17
C ALA A 199 -8.14 -4.15 -0.37
N LEU A 200 -8.37 -4.01 -1.68
CA LEU A 200 -8.80 -2.76 -2.29
C LEU A 200 -10.18 -2.32 -1.77
N LEU A 201 -11.13 -3.26 -1.68
CA LEU A 201 -12.46 -2.98 -1.15
C LEU A 201 -12.42 -2.46 0.29
N PHE A 202 -11.58 -3.05 1.15
CA PHE A 202 -11.41 -2.58 2.52
C PHE A 202 -10.72 -1.21 2.59
N ASN A 203 -9.75 -0.97 1.72
CA ASN A 203 -9.03 0.31 1.67
C ASN A 203 -9.88 1.47 1.12
N PHE A 204 -10.99 1.18 0.43
CA PHE A 204 -11.92 2.22 -0.02
C PHE A 204 -12.71 2.87 1.11
N ILE A 205 -12.77 2.26 2.31
CA ILE A 205 -13.42 2.85 3.47
C ILE A 205 -12.51 3.97 3.99
N PRO A 206 -12.89 5.26 3.85
CA PRO A 206 -12.06 6.37 4.31
C PRO A 206 -11.85 6.28 5.82
N VAL A 207 -10.74 6.82 6.33
CA VAL A 207 -10.34 6.78 7.75
C VAL A 207 -9.93 5.40 8.26
N VAL A 208 -10.63 4.32 7.88
CA VAL A 208 -10.36 2.95 8.34
C VAL A 208 -9.40 2.19 7.42
N GLY A 209 -9.21 2.63 6.17
CA GLY A 209 -8.34 1.97 5.20
C GLY A 209 -6.89 1.76 5.68
N LEU A 210 -6.36 2.63 6.54
CA LEU A 210 -5.05 2.40 7.14
C LEU A 210 -5.08 1.21 8.10
N VAL A 211 -6.10 1.12 8.98
CA VAL A 211 -6.28 -0.03 9.88
C VAL A 211 -6.40 -1.31 9.06
N PHE A 212 -7.17 -1.27 7.97
CA PHE A 212 -7.30 -2.41 7.06
C PHE A 212 -5.98 -2.77 6.37
N THR A 213 -5.11 -1.80 6.10
CA THR A 213 -3.76 -2.09 5.60
C THR A 213 -2.99 -2.96 6.58
N PHE A 214 -3.05 -2.67 7.88
CA PHE A 214 -2.44 -3.52 8.92
C PHE A 214 -3.09 -4.90 9.01
N THR A 215 -4.43 -5.00 9.01
CA THR A 215 -5.10 -6.30 9.07
C THR A 215 -4.87 -7.13 7.80
N ASN A 216 -4.77 -6.48 6.63
CA ASN A 216 -4.41 -7.13 5.38
C ASN A 216 -2.97 -7.66 5.44
N THR A 217 -2.03 -6.90 6.03
CA THR A 217 -0.66 -7.39 6.28
C THR A 217 -0.64 -8.60 7.20
N VAL A 218 -1.45 -8.62 8.27
CA VAL A 218 -1.65 -9.81 9.12
C VAL A 218 -2.20 -10.98 8.28
N GLY A 219 -3.24 -10.74 7.47
CA GLY A 219 -3.82 -11.75 6.59
C GLY A 219 -2.83 -12.33 5.59
N ALA A 220 -1.96 -11.48 5.03
CA ALA A 220 -0.88 -11.90 4.14
C ALA A 220 0.17 -12.74 4.88
N ALA A 221 0.54 -12.37 6.10
CA ALA A 221 1.45 -13.17 6.91
C ALA A 221 0.86 -14.53 7.30
N LEU A 222 -0.44 -14.59 7.61
CA LEU A 222 -1.15 -15.86 7.85
C LEU A 222 -1.19 -16.74 6.61
N TRP A 223 -1.37 -16.14 5.43
CA TRP A 223 -1.30 -16.87 4.18
C TRP A 223 0.12 -17.42 3.95
N ALA A 224 1.14 -16.60 4.12
CA ALA A 224 2.53 -17.04 4.03
C ALA A 224 2.84 -18.18 5.02
N ALA A 225 2.38 -18.08 6.27
CA ALA A 225 2.56 -19.14 7.27
C ALA A 225 1.84 -20.45 6.94
N ASN A 226 0.78 -20.41 6.13
CA ASN A 226 0.05 -21.60 5.68
C ASN A 226 0.67 -22.25 4.43
N VAL A 227 1.46 -21.48 3.66
CA VAL A 227 2.21 -21.99 2.51
C VAL A 227 3.47 -22.72 2.96
N GLU A 228 4.08 -22.30 4.06
CA GLU A 228 5.20 -22.97 4.74
C GLU A 228 4.73 -24.20 5.52
#